data_AF-A0A5A7NLA8-F1
#
_entry.id   AF-A0A5A7NLA8-F1
#
_cell.length_a   1.000
_cell.length_b   1.000
_cell.length_c   1.000
_cell.angle_alpha   90.00
_cell.angle_beta   90.00
_cell.angle_gamma   90.00
#
_symmetry.space_group_name_H-M   'P 1'
#
loop_
_entity.id
_entity.type
_entity.pdbx_description
1 polymer ?
#
loop_
_entity_poly.entity_id
_entity_poly.type
_entity_poly.pdbx_seq_one_letter_code
_entity_poly.pdbx_strand_id
1 'polypeptide(L)'
;MRPNGVPNTRQSPSSGTAPGLQFVPFLNWDAEIRRVICSTNAIESLNARYRRAVRAWGHFPNDAAALKCLYLVTRSLDPTGRGRTRWATRWKPALNPFAIAFEGRIN
;
A
#
# COMPACT_ATOMS: atom_id res chain seq x y z
N MET A 1 31.86 -42.11 -29.06
CA MET A 1 31.04 -41.65 -27.92
C MET A 1 31.20 -40.14 -27.75
N ARG A 2 30.16 -39.36 -28.06
CA ARG A 2 30.05 -37.93 -27.71
C ARG A 2 28.79 -37.79 -26.86
N PRO A 3 28.80 -37.12 -25.69
CA PRO A 3 27.58 -36.95 -24.91
C PRO A 3 26.68 -35.87 -25.53
N ASN A 4 25.38 -36.14 -25.46
CA ASN A 4 24.28 -35.40 -26.04
C ASN A 4 24.19 -33.95 -25.52
N GLY A 5 24.00 -33.00 -26.44
CA GLY A 5 23.64 -31.63 -26.11
C GLY A 5 22.22 -31.56 -25.57
N VAL A 6 22.08 -31.14 -24.31
CA VAL A 6 20.80 -30.75 -23.73
C VAL A 6 20.38 -29.42 -24.36
N PRO A 7 19.19 -29.29 -24.97
CA PRO A 7 18.70 -28.00 -25.43
C PRO A 7 18.41 -27.13 -24.21
N ASN A 8 19.08 -25.98 -24.12
CA ASN A 8 18.80 -24.95 -23.13
C ASN A 8 17.42 -24.36 -23.42
N THR A 9 16.40 -24.80 -22.69
CA THR A 9 15.10 -24.14 -22.61
C THR A 9 15.29 -22.82 -21.87
N ARG A 10 15.81 -21.79 -22.57
CA ARG A 10 15.54 -20.41 -22.18
C ARG A 10 14.04 -20.24 -22.27
N GLN A 11 13.38 -20.24 -21.12
CA GLN A 11 12.02 -19.78 -20.99
C GLN A 11 11.95 -18.39 -21.65
N SER A 12 11.25 -18.29 -22.77
CA SER A 12 10.88 -17.00 -23.33
C SER A 12 10.11 -16.24 -22.25
N PRO A 13 10.43 -14.96 -21.98
CA PRO A 13 9.75 -14.20 -20.95
C PRO A 13 8.28 -14.09 -21.34
N SER A 14 7.41 -14.74 -20.57
CA SER A 14 5.97 -14.59 -20.67
C SER A 14 5.62 -13.12 -20.47
N SER A 15 5.28 -12.43 -21.56
CA SER A 15 4.59 -11.13 -21.60
C SER A 15 4.84 -10.26 -20.35
N GLY A 16 6.09 -9.89 -20.13
CA GLY A 16 6.46 -9.00 -19.03
C GLY A 16 6.00 -7.60 -19.37
N THR A 17 4.87 -7.17 -18.81
CA THR A 17 4.51 -5.74 -18.79
C THR A 17 5.70 -5.00 -18.19
N ALA A 18 6.31 -4.09 -18.96
CA ALA A 18 7.39 -3.27 -18.45
C ALA A 18 6.93 -2.55 -17.18
N PRO A 19 7.70 -2.58 -16.08
CA PRO A 19 7.26 -2.09 -14.77
C PRO A 19 6.80 -0.62 -14.80
N GLY A 20 7.25 0.16 -15.78
CA GLY A 20 6.85 1.56 -15.98
C GLY A 20 5.41 1.77 -16.48
N LEU A 21 4.80 0.81 -17.18
CA LEU A 21 3.45 0.99 -17.76
C LEU A 21 2.37 1.14 -16.67
N GLN A 22 2.55 0.50 -15.52
CA GLN A 22 1.62 0.59 -14.39
C GLN A 22 1.68 1.95 -13.68
N PHE A 23 2.78 2.71 -13.86
CA PHE A 23 2.99 3.98 -13.18
C PHE A 23 2.54 5.19 -14.01
N VAL A 24 2.46 5.07 -15.34
CA VAL A 24 2.02 6.17 -16.23
C VAL A 24 0.65 6.75 -15.86
N PRO A 25 -0.39 5.95 -15.51
CA PRO A 25 -1.69 6.49 -15.13
C PRO A 25 -1.63 7.37 -13.87
N PHE A 26 -0.74 7.08 -12.93
CA PHE A 26 -0.56 7.88 -11.71
C PHE A 26 -0.10 9.31 -12.03
N LEU A 27 0.75 9.48 -13.04
CA LEU A 27 1.27 10.79 -13.42
C LEU A 27 0.22 11.70 -14.06
N ASN A 28 -0.89 11.14 -14.57
CA ASN A 28 -1.97 11.93 -15.17
C ASN A 28 -2.88 12.61 -14.13
N TRP A 29 -2.77 12.25 -12.85
CA TRP A 29 -3.58 12.85 -11.79
C TRP A 29 -3.11 14.26 -11.40
N ASP A 30 -4.06 15.06 -10.90
CA ASP A 30 -3.79 16.38 -10.33
C ASP A 30 -2.72 16.30 -9.22
N ALA A 31 -1.96 17.39 -9.05
CA ALA A 31 -0.90 17.47 -8.05
C ALA A 31 -1.38 17.17 -6.63
N GLU A 32 -2.61 17.60 -6.26
CA GLU A 32 -3.18 17.34 -4.93
C GLU A 32 -3.55 15.87 -4.74
N ILE A 33 -4.08 15.20 -5.78
CA ILE A 33 -4.33 13.75 -5.76
C ILE A 33 -3.02 12.98 -5.58
N ARG A 34 -1.99 13.31 -6.38
CA ARG A 34 -0.67 12.67 -6.30
C ARG A 34 -0.03 12.86 -4.94
N ARG A 35 -0.16 14.05 -4.34
CA ARG A 35 0.39 14.37 -3.01
C ARG A 35 -0.24 13.58 -1.86
N VAL A 36 -1.53 13.24 -2.00
CA VAL A 36 -2.23 12.36 -1.04
C VAL A 36 -1.78 10.91 -1.23
N ILE A 37 -1.73 10.42 -2.47
CA ILE A 37 -1.40 9.02 -2.76
C ILE A 37 0.08 8.70 -2.48
N CYS A 38 1.01 9.57 -2.90
CA CYS A 38 2.44 9.44 -2.62
C CYS A 38 2.81 9.80 -1.17
N SER A 39 1.84 9.92 -0.27
CA SER A 39 2.12 10.06 1.15
C SER A 39 2.53 8.71 1.76
N THR A 40 3.79 8.34 1.53
CA THR A 40 4.44 7.13 2.09
C THR A 40 4.25 6.99 3.61
N ASN A 41 4.18 8.12 4.32
CA ASN A 41 4.00 8.18 5.77
C ASN A 41 2.81 7.36 6.31
N ALA A 42 1.71 7.20 5.56
CA ALA A 42 0.53 6.47 6.08
C ALA A 42 0.84 4.99 6.29
N ILE A 43 1.23 4.31 5.21
CA ILE A 43 1.48 2.87 5.20
C ILE A 43 2.76 2.55 5.99
N GLU A 44 3.78 3.38 5.86
CA GLU A 44 5.03 3.19 6.60
C GLU A 44 4.84 3.36 8.11
N SER A 45 4.09 4.37 8.56
CA SER A 45 3.83 4.56 9.99
C SER A 45 3.01 3.41 10.57
N LEU A 46 2.09 2.85 9.80
CA LEU A 46 1.32 1.67 10.19
C LEU A 46 2.22 0.43 10.29
N ASN A 47 3.03 0.18 9.26
CA ASN A 47 3.96 -0.94 9.22
C ASN A 47 5.01 -0.86 10.35
N ALA A 48 5.49 0.33 10.69
CA ALA A 48 6.40 0.53 11.81
C ALA A 48 5.77 0.12 13.16
N ARG A 49 4.48 0.45 13.36
CA ARG A 49 3.74 0.09 14.58
C ARG A 49 3.45 -1.41 14.65
N TYR A 50 3.03 -2.03 13.54
CA TYR A 50 2.84 -3.47 13.48
C TYR A 50 4.14 -4.23 13.77
N ARG A 51 5.26 -3.82 13.15
CA ARG A 51 6.57 -4.44 13.43
C ARG A 51 6.96 -4.30 14.90
N ARG A 52 6.70 -3.15 15.53
CA ARG A 52 6.94 -2.96 16.97
C ARG A 52 6.10 -3.92 17.81
N ALA A 53 4.82 -4.06 17.52
CA ALA A 53 3.92 -4.94 18.26
C ALA A 53 4.30 -6.42 18.09
N VAL A 54 4.61 -6.85 16.87
CA VAL A 54 5.06 -8.22 16.57
C VAL A 54 6.36 -8.53 17.30
N ARG A 55 7.34 -7.61 17.31
CA ARG A 55 8.60 -7.79 18.06
C ARG A 55 8.38 -7.89 19.57
N ALA A 56 7.42 -7.15 20.12
CA ALA A 56 7.10 -7.19 21.54
C ALA A 56 6.43 -8.52 21.95
N TRP A 57 5.64 -9.12 21.06
CA TRP A 57 4.94 -10.39 21.31
C TRP A 57 5.84 -11.62 21.08
N GLY A 58 6.78 -11.58 20.13
CA GLY A 58 7.64 -12.73 19.82
C GLY A 58 6.91 -13.81 19.02
N HIS A 59 6.66 -14.97 19.64
CA HIS A 59 5.99 -16.11 19.01
C HIS A 59 4.48 -16.07 19.25
N PHE A 60 3.69 -16.33 18.19
CA PHE A 60 2.24 -16.44 18.29
C PHE A 60 1.81 -17.91 18.35
N PRO A 61 0.90 -18.29 19.25
CA PRO A 61 0.45 -19.69 19.39
C PRO A 61 -0.44 -20.16 18.24
N ASN A 62 -1.05 -19.25 17.48
CA ASN A 62 -1.82 -19.51 16.27
C ASN A 62 -2.06 -18.20 15.48
N ASP A 63 -2.59 -18.32 14.26
CA ASP A 63 -2.88 -17.19 13.37
C ASP A 63 -3.93 -16.22 13.94
N ALA A 64 -4.91 -16.74 14.69
CA ALA A 64 -5.95 -15.93 15.31
C ALA A 64 -5.37 -14.97 16.37
N ALA A 65 -4.36 -15.40 17.13
CA ALA A 65 -3.65 -14.56 18.09
C ALA A 65 -2.85 -13.45 17.39
N ALA A 66 -2.20 -13.77 16.26
CA ALA A 66 -1.50 -12.78 15.45
C ALA A 66 -2.48 -11.73 14.88
N LEU A 67 -3.62 -12.16 14.34
CA LEU A 67 -4.67 -11.26 13.84
C LEU A 67 -5.24 -10.38 14.96
N LYS A 68 -5.47 -10.94 16.16
CA LYS A 68 -5.93 -10.17 17.32
C LYS A 68 -4.91 -9.12 17.74
N CYS A 69 -3.62 -9.43 17.71
CA CYS A 69 -2.55 -8.46 17.99
C CYS A 69 -2.60 -7.29 16.99
N LEU A 70 -2.64 -7.59 15.68
CA LEU A 70 -2.73 -6.53 14.66
C LEU A 70 -4.01 -5.69 14.82
N TYR A 71 -5.15 -6.32 15.07
CA TYR A 71 -6.42 -5.62 15.33
C TYR A 71 -6.32 -4.62 16.49
N LEU A 72 -5.74 -5.04 17.62
CA LEU A 72 -5.56 -4.16 18.79
C LEU A 72 -4.60 -3.00 18.48
N VAL A 73 -3.55 -3.25 17.68
CA VAL A 73 -2.65 -2.18 17.21
C VAL A 73 -3.41 -1.19 16.33
N THR A 74 -4.23 -1.67 15.38
CA THR A 74 -5.04 -0.79 14.53
C THR A 74 -6.00 0.06 15.34
N ARG A 75 -6.69 -0.55 16.32
CA ARG A 75 -7.67 0.14 17.17
C ARG A 75 -7.03 1.18 18.09
N SER A 76 -5.77 0.99 18.47
CA SER A 76 -5.00 1.92 19.31
C SER A 76 -4.26 3.00 18.50
N LEU A 77 -4.40 3.07 17.18
CA LEU A 77 -3.65 4.03 16.34
C LEU A 77 -3.98 5.50 16.61
N ASP A 78 -5.24 5.78 16.95
CA ASP A 78 -5.74 7.14 17.14
C ASP A 78 -6.79 7.21 18.28
N PRO A 79 -6.36 6.96 19.53
CA PRO A 79 -7.28 6.93 20.67
C PRO A 79 -7.89 8.31 20.97
N THR A 80 -7.32 9.38 20.42
CA THR A 80 -7.76 10.77 20.64
C THR A 80 -8.46 11.39 19.43
N GLY A 81 -8.54 10.67 18.29
CA GLY A 81 -9.11 11.19 17.05
C GLY A 81 -8.27 12.27 16.33
N ARG A 82 -7.15 12.71 16.92
CA ARG A 82 -6.31 13.80 16.40
C ARG A 82 -5.65 13.42 15.08
N GLY A 83 -5.28 12.15 14.93
CA GLY A 83 -4.73 11.63 13.67
C GLY A 83 -5.75 11.76 12.55
N ARG A 84 -6.98 11.28 12.78
CA ARG A 84 -8.10 11.37 11.83
C ARG A 84 -8.38 12.81 11.42
N THR A 85 -8.42 13.74 12.38
CA THR A 85 -8.66 15.17 12.07
C THR A 85 -7.55 15.76 11.20
N ARG A 86 -6.27 15.48 11.52
CA ARG A 86 -5.14 15.93 10.70
C ARG A 86 -5.21 15.36 9.28
N TRP A 87 -5.54 14.08 9.16
CA TRP A 87 -5.73 13.41 7.87
C TRP A 87 -6.88 14.03 7.09
N ALA A 88 -8.05 14.23 7.69
CA ALA A 88 -9.19 14.86 7.02
C ALA A 88 -8.85 16.24 6.44
N THR A 89 -8.11 17.07 7.18
CA THR A 89 -7.65 18.38 6.67
C THR A 89 -6.69 18.26 5.48
N ARG A 90 -5.79 17.27 5.49
CA ARG A 90 -4.87 17.01 4.38
C ARG A 90 -5.58 16.58 3.09
N TRP A 91 -6.73 15.91 3.22
CA TRP A 91 -7.50 15.43 2.07
C TRP A 91 -8.38 16.52 1.43
N LYS A 92 -8.73 17.60 2.15
CA LYS A 92 -9.62 18.65 1.66
C LYS A 92 -9.28 19.19 0.27
N PRO A 93 -8.01 19.55 -0.05
CA PRO A 93 -7.68 20.09 -1.37
C PRO A 93 -7.86 19.08 -2.50
N ALA A 94 -7.67 17.79 -2.23
CA ALA A 94 -7.78 16.72 -3.23
C ALA A 94 -9.24 16.35 -3.56
N LEU A 95 -10.21 16.71 -2.71
CA LEU A 95 -11.63 16.36 -2.92
C LEU A 95 -12.21 16.97 -4.20
N ASN A 96 -11.90 18.23 -4.51
CA ASN A 96 -12.37 18.89 -5.73
C ASN A 96 -11.82 18.21 -7.00
N PRO A 97 -10.50 17.97 -7.14
CA PRO A 97 -9.96 17.16 -8.22
C PRO A 97 -10.56 15.75 -8.32
N PHE A 98 -10.83 15.09 -7.19
CA PHE A 98 -11.48 13.77 -7.19
C PHE A 98 -12.92 13.83 -7.72
N ALA A 99 -13.69 14.86 -7.36
CA ALA A 99 -15.06 15.05 -7.84
C ALA A 99 -15.09 15.25 -9.37
N ILE A 100 -14.12 15.97 -9.94
CA ILE A 100 -13.98 16.16 -11.39
C ILE A 100 -13.54 14.85 -12.07
N ALA A 101 -12.52 14.19 -11.53
CA ALA A 101 -11.97 12.95 -12.12
C ALA A 101 -12.95 11.77 -12.07
N PHE A 102 -13.87 11.76 -11.11
CA PHE A 102 -14.87 10.71 -10.90
C PHE A 102 -16.28 11.29 -10.83
N GLU A 103 -16.64 12.11 -11.81
CA GLU A 103 -17.96 12.72 -11.91
C GLU A 103 -19.08 11.66 -11.80
N GLY A 104 -20.10 11.97 -10.99
CA GLY A 104 -21.24 11.08 -10.74
C GLY A 104 -20.96 9.88 -9.83
N ARG A 105 -19.73 9.71 -9.30
CA ARG A 105 -19.40 8.65 -8.32
C ARG A 105 -19.16 9.18 -6.90
N ILE A 106 -18.75 10.43 -6.78
CA ILE A 106 -18.41 11.06 -5.50
C ILE A 106 -19.31 12.29 -5.36
N ASN A 107 -20.45 12.11 -4.69
CA ASN A 107 -21.41 13.15 -4.29
C ASN A 107 -21.85 12.88 -2.85
#